data_AF-A0A917ZWG0-F1
#
_entry.id   AF-A0A917ZWG0-F1
#
_cell.length_a   1.000
_cell.length_b   1.000
_cell.length_c   1.000
_cell.angle_alpha   90.00
_cell.angle_beta   90.00
_cell.angle_gamma   90.00
#
_symmetry.space_group_name_H-M   'P 1'
#
loop_
_entity.id
_entity.type
_entity.pdbx_description
1 polymer ?
#
loop_
_entity_poly.entity_id
_entity_poly.type
_entity_poly.pdbx_seq_one_letter_code
_entity_poly.pdbx_strand_id
1 'polypeptide(L)'
;MKVMPVGEDSLLVGLDTALEAQALHAELLRRLAAGTLPPVREIVPAAQTVLLYGVSGPEALAAELRRWTVPEPGPYSGPLVEIPVRYDGEDLREVAALWGVGPAEVARVHSGAEHRVAFCGFAPGFGYLTGMGERYHVPRRATPRTRVPAGSVALAGPYTGIYPRSSPGGWQLIGTTRARLWDMDREPAALLAPGTRVRFVPEETEDGCGGGARTAPASAPSVQGDA
;
A
#
# COMPACT_ATOMS: atom_id res chain seq x y z
N MET A 1 5.37 8.60 -23.86
CA MET A 1 6.35 9.08 -22.85
C MET A 1 6.79 10.51 -23.14
N LYS A 2 6.58 11.44 -22.19
CA LYS A 2 7.00 12.85 -22.27
C LYS A 2 8.05 13.13 -21.20
N VAL A 3 9.25 13.56 -21.59
CA VAL A 3 10.33 13.89 -20.63
C VAL A 3 10.51 15.39 -20.56
N MET A 4 10.39 15.96 -19.36
CA MET A 4 10.48 17.40 -19.10
C MET A 4 11.54 17.68 -18.04
N PRO A 5 12.45 18.65 -18.25
CA PRO A 5 13.35 19.11 -17.20
C PRO A 5 12.56 19.84 -16.10
N VAL A 6 12.97 19.64 -14.85
CA VAL A 6 12.42 20.33 -13.67
C VAL A 6 13.60 20.83 -12.84
N GLY A 7 13.82 22.14 -12.81
CA GLY A 7 15.03 22.70 -12.20
C GLY A 7 16.30 22.34 -12.97
N GLU A 8 17.45 22.38 -12.30
CA GLU A 8 18.77 22.21 -12.92
C GLU A 8 19.21 20.74 -13.04
N ASP A 9 18.77 19.88 -12.13
CA ASP A 9 19.30 18.52 -11.96
C ASP A 9 18.19 17.45 -11.93
N SER A 10 16.97 17.76 -12.37
CA SER A 10 15.85 16.81 -12.29
C SER A 10 15.07 16.66 -13.59
N LEU A 11 14.50 15.47 -13.77
CA LEU A 11 13.67 15.12 -14.92
C LEU A 11 12.33 14.56 -14.45
N LEU A 12 11.24 15.11 -14.96
CA LEU A 12 9.91 14.55 -14.80
C LEU A 12 9.51 13.81 -16.07
N VAL A 13 9.30 12.51 -15.94
CA VAL A 13 8.81 11.64 -17.02
C VAL A 13 7.32 11.44 -16.84
N GLY A 14 6.53 11.89 -17.81
CA GLY A 14 5.08 11.67 -17.89
C GLY A 14 4.72 10.51 -18.81
N LEU A 15 3.81 9.67 -18.33
CA LEU A 15 3.33 8.45 -18.97
C LEU A 15 1.81 8.53 -19.17
N ASP A 16 1.29 7.70 -20.06
CA ASP A 16 -0.13 7.69 -20.39
C ASP A 16 -0.93 6.89 -19.36
N THR A 17 -0.29 5.91 -18.70
CA THR A 17 -0.94 5.06 -17.69
C THR A 17 -0.11 4.88 -16.42
N ALA A 18 -0.79 4.50 -15.33
CA ALA A 18 -0.12 4.14 -14.08
C ALA A 18 0.75 2.88 -14.20
N LEU A 19 0.34 1.94 -15.06
CA LEU A 19 1.10 0.73 -15.34
C LEU A 19 2.44 1.06 -16.02
N GLU A 20 2.44 1.98 -16.99
CA GLU A 20 3.66 2.47 -17.64
C GLU A 20 4.60 3.16 -16.65
N ALA A 21 4.06 3.97 -15.73
CA ALA A 21 4.86 4.62 -14.69
C ALA A 21 5.51 3.59 -13.76
N GLN A 22 4.77 2.55 -13.36
CA GLN A 22 5.31 1.44 -12.57
C GLN A 22 6.38 0.66 -13.33
N ALA A 23 6.18 0.40 -14.63
CA ALA A 23 7.12 -0.31 -15.47
C ALA A 23 8.43 0.47 -15.63
N LEU A 24 8.33 1.78 -15.89
CA LEU A 24 9.48 2.66 -16.00
C LEU A 24 10.24 2.72 -14.67
N HIS A 25 9.54 2.84 -13.55
CA HIS A 25 10.16 2.84 -12.23
C HIS A 25 10.95 1.55 -11.96
N ALA A 26 10.36 0.38 -12.26
CA ALA A 26 11.04 -0.90 -12.11
C ALA A 26 12.29 -1.00 -13.03
N GLU A 27 12.18 -0.56 -14.27
CA GLU A 27 13.30 -0.56 -15.22
C GLU A 27 14.45 0.38 -14.79
N LEU A 28 14.11 1.56 -14.28
CA LEU A 28 15.08 2.51 -13.74
C LEU A 28 15.85 1.93 -12.55
N LEU A 29 15.16 1.29 -11.60
CA LEU A 29 15.79 0.62 -10.47
C LEU A 29 16.69 -0.54 -10.93
N ARG A 30 16.23 -1.33 -11.91
CA ARG A 30 17.03 -2.43 -12.49
C ARG A 30 18.32 -1.90 -13.12
N ARG A 31 18.26 -0.81 -13.88
CA ARG A 31 19.43 -0.19 -14.51
C ARG A 31 20.36 0.48 -13.49
N LEU A 32 19.80 1.08 -12.44
CA LEU A 32 20.59 1.62 -11.33
C LEU A 32 21.38 0.51 -10.64
N ALA A 33 20.74 -0.61 -10.31
CA ALA A 33 21.39 -1.77 -9.71
C ALA A 33 22.43 -2.42 -10.64
N ALA A 34 22.20 -2.39 -11.95
CA ALA A 34 23.15 -2.90 -12.94
C ALA A 34 24.28 -1.90 -13.28
N GLY A 35 24.26 -0.68 -12.74
CA GLY A 35 25.24 0.37 -13.06
C GLY A 35 25.15 0.90 -14.49
N THR A 36 24.04 0.65 -15.19
CA THR A 36 23.80 1.11 -16.58
C THR A 36 22.99 2.39 -16.66
N LEU A 37 22.56 2.92 -15.51
CA LEU A 37 21.93 4.22 -15.39
C LEU A 37 22.99 5.25 -14.97
N PRO A 38 22.99 6.48 -15.54
CA PRO A 38 23.76 7.58 -14.97
C PRO A 38 23.44 7.78 -13.49
N PRO A 39 24.34 8.36 -12.68
CA PRO A 39 24.05 8.66 -11.28
C PRO A 39 22.78 9.50 -11.14
N VAL A 40 21.81 8.95 -10.42
CA VAL A 40 20.57 9.60 -10.01
C VAL A 40 20.48 9.47 -8.49
N ARG A 41 20.26 10.60 -7.81
CA ARG A 41 20.18 10.63 -6.35
C ARG A 41 18.90 9.96 -5.85
N GLU A 42 17.78 10.22 -6.50
CA GLU A 42 16.49 9.67 -6.09
C GLU A 42 15.55 9.44 -7.28
N ILE A 43 14.76 8.36 -7.20
CA ILE A 43 13.77 7.98 -8.21
C ILE A 43 12.42 7.88 -7.51
N VAL A 44 11.52 8.80 -7.83
CA VAL A 44 10.24 8.96 -7.13
C VAL A 44 9.08 8.67 -8.10
N PRO A 45 8.43 7.50 -8.02
CA PRO A 45 7.24 7.21 -8.80
C PRO A 45 6.01 7.94 -8.23
N ALA A 46 5.07 8.26 -9.09
CA ALA A 46 3.75 8.76 -8.76
C ALA A 46 2.70 8.11 -9.67
N ALA A 47 1.47 8.66 -9.69
CA ALA A 47 0.34 8.04 -10.38
C ALA A 47 0.59 7.77 -11.88
N GLN A 48 1.11 8.74 -12.63
CA GLN A 48 1.42 8.61 -14.07
C GLN A 48 2.75 9.29 -14.41
N THR A 49 3.58 9.53 -13.40
CA THR A 49 4.85 10.23 -13.56
C THR A 49 5.94 9.56 -12.75
N VAL A 50 7.19 9.71 -13.19
CA VAL A 50 8.39 9.35 -12.43
C VAL A 50 9.31 10.56 -12.41
N LEU A 51 9.69 11.02 -11.21
CA LEU A 51 10.68 12.07 -11.03
C LEU A 51 12.05 11.43 -10.81
N LEU A 52 13.04 11.88 -11.57
CA LEU A 52 14.45 11.60 -11.34
C LEU A 52 15.07 12.86 -10.74
N TYR A 53 15.59 12.78 -9.52
CA TYR A 53 16.19 13.90 -8.80
C TYR A 53 17.72 13.71 -8.67
N GLY A 54 18.49 14.79 -8.80
CA GLY A 54 19.95 14.76 -8.73
C GLY A 54 20.59 13.94 -9.86
N VAL A 55 20.10 14.14 -11.08
CA VAL A 55 20.58 13.49 -12.30
C VAL A 55 21.86 14.15 -12.78
N SER A 56 22.92 13.36 -12.96
CA SER A 56 24.12 13.83 -13.67
C SER A 56 23.86 13.88 -15.18
N GLY A 57 23.88 15.07 -15.78
CA GLY A 57 23.64 15.27 -17.22
C GLY A 57 22.17 15.07 -17.63
N PRO A 58 21.22 15.85 -17.09
CA PRO A 58 19.79 15.65 -17.31
C PRO A 58 19.37 15.75 -18.78
N GLU A 59 20.03 16.59 -19.58
CA GLU A 59 19.72 16.70 -21.02
C GLU A 59 20.04 15.42 -21.79
N ALA A 60 21.21 14.82 -21.52
CA ALA A 60 21.64 13.57 -22.14
C ALA A 60 20.71 12.41 -21.75
N LEU A 61 20.42 12.28 -20.45
CA LEU A 61 19.49 11.26 -19.96
C LEU A 61 18.08 11.48 -20.52
N ALA A 62 17.60 12.72 -20.62
CA ALA A 62 16.30 13.01 -21.21
C ALA A 62 16.22 12.62 -22.69
N ALA A 63 17.30 12.83 -23.46
CA ALA A 63 17.37 12.38 -24.84
C ALA A 63 17.35 10.84 -24.93
N GLU A 64 18.03 10.15 -24.01
CA GLU A 64 18.07 8.70 -23.95
C GLU A 64 16.71 8.09 -23.57
N LEU A 65 16.07 8.59 -22.52
CA LEU A 65 14.76 8.15 -22.03
C LEU A 65 13.69 8.19 -23.13
N ARG A 66 13.70 9.23 -23.97
CA ARG A 66 12.77 9.33 -25.11
C ARG A 66 12.92 8.21 -26.14
N ARG A 67 14.07 7.52 -26.17
CA ARG A 67 14.34 6.39 -27.06
C ARG A 67 14.16 5.04 -26.39
N TRP A 68 13.91 5.00 -25.08
CA TRP A 68 13.76 3.74 -24.37
C TRP A 68 12.43 3.08 -24.72
N THR A 69 12.51 1.79 -25.03
CA THR A 69 11.37 0.89 -24.95
C THR A 69 11.37 0.30 -23.55
N VAL A 70 10.43 0.73 -22.72
CA VAL A 70 10.23 0.16 -21.39
C VAL A 70 9.53 -1.18 -21.56
N PRO A 71 10.10 -2.29 -21.10
CA PRO A 71 9.43 -3.58 -21.19
C PRO A 71 8.13 -3.54 -20.38
N GLU A 72 7.15 -4.33 -20.81
CA GLU A 72 6.00 -4.56 -19.94
C GLU A 72 6.49 -5.11 -18.60
N PRO A 73 5.84 -4.69 -17.50
CA PRO A 73 6.26 -5.17 -16.21
C PRO A 73 6.12 -6.69 -16.14
N GLY A 74 7.23 -7.38 -15.92
CA GLY A 74 7.23 -8.82 -15.71
C GLY A 74 6.47 -9.23 -14.43
N PRO A 75 6.19 -10.54 -14.24
CA PRO A 75 5.60 -11.03 -13.01
C PRO A 75 6.46 -10.60 -11.83
N TYR A 76 5.85 -9.88 -10.90
CA TYR A 76 6.58 -9.29 -9.78
C TYR A 76 7.03 -10.38 -8.81
N SER A 77 8.35 -10.48 -8.64
CA SER A 77 8.98 -11.34 -7.65
C SER A 77 9.32 -10.53 -6.40
N GLY A 78 9.16 -11.13 -5.23
CA GLY A 78 9.46 -10.48 -3.96
C GLY A 78 8.61 -11.02 -2.80
N PRO A 79 9.03 -10.72 -1.56
CA PRO A 79 8.31 -11.14 -0.36
C PRO A 79 6.90 -10.53 -0.34
N LEU A 80 5.92 -11.36 0.03
CA LEU A 80 4.55 -10.93 0.25
C LEU A 80 4.46 -10.34 1.66
N VAL A 81 4.00 -9.10 1.78
CA VAL A 81 3.70 -8.47 3.07
C VAL A 81 2.25 -8.72 3.42
N GLU A 82 2.02 -9.44 4.51
CA GLU A 82 0.68 -9.66 5.04
C GLU A 82 0.34 -8.60 6.08
N ILE A 83 -0.80 -7.95 5.92
CA ILE A 83 -1.26 -6.87 6.80
C ILE A 83 -2.57 -7.30 7.43
N PRO A 84 -2.61 -7.50 8.76
CA PRO A 84 -3.85 -7.85 9.44
C PRO A 84 -4.78 -6.63 9.47
N VAL A 85 -6.06 -6.84 9.15
CA VAL A 85 -7.09 -5.79 9.06
C VAL A 85 -8.35 -6.24 9.75
N ARG A 86 -8.82 -5.42 10.69
CA ARG A 86 -10.19 -5.51 11.18
C ARG A 86 -11.09 -4.69 10.26
N TYR A 87 -12.08 -5.32 9.64
CA TYR A 87 -13.01 -4.63 8.74
C TYR A 87 -14.16 -3.98 9.53
N ASP A 88 -13.82 -2.92 10.26
CA ASP A 88 -14.70 -2.13 11.11
C ASP A 88 -14.88 -0.68 10.63
N GLY A 89 -14.55 -0.42 9.36
CA GLY A 89 -14.55 0.93 8.81
C GLY A 89 -15.94 1.56 8.75
N GLU A 90 -15.98 2.87 9.03
CA GLU A 90 -17.22 3.67 9.02
C GLU A 90 -17.96 3.59 7.68
N ASP A 91 -17.21 3.53 6.56
CA ASP A 91 -17.75 3.53 5.20
C ASP A 91 -17.91 2.12 4.62
N LEU A 92 -17.65 1.05 5.39
CA LEU A 92 -17.71 -0.33 4.90
C LEU A 92 -19.07 -0.67 4.29
N ARG A 93 -20.16 -0.24 4.94
CA ARG A 93 -21.53 -0.45 4.43
C ARG A 93 -21.82 0.37 3.17
N GLU A 94 -21.27 1.58 3.08
CA GLU A 94 -21.42 2.44 1.91
C GLU A 94 -20.69 1.83 0.71
N VAL A 95 -19.46 1.36 0.90
CA VAL A 95 -18.70 0.63 -0.12
C VAL A 95 -19.43 -0.64 -0.56
N ALA A 96 -19.99 -1.40 0.40
CA ALA A 96 -20.79 -2.58 0.09
C ALA A 96 -21.99 -2.25 -0.81
N ALA A 97 -22.70 -1.15 -0.52
CA ALA A 97 -23.80 -0.67 -1.34
C ALA A 97 -23.34 -0.24 -2.76
N LEU A 98 -22.21 0.46 -2.87
CA LEU A 98 -21.63 0.84 -4.17
C LEU A 98 -21.27 -0.38 -5.03
N TRP A 99 -20.84 -1.48 -4.40
CA TRP A 99 -20.51 -2.73 -5.08
C TRP A 99 -21.70 -3.67 -5.29
N GLY A 100 -22.85 -3.37 -4.70
CA GLY A 100 -24.04 -4.22 -4.73
C GLY A 100 -23.86 -5.53 -3.95
N VAL A 101 -23.07 -5.52 -2.87
CA VAL A 101 -22.74 -6.70 -2.06
C VAL A 101 -22.97 -6.42 -0.56
N GLY A 102 -22.81 -7.46 0.29
CA GLY A 102 -22.83 -7.30 1.74
C GLY A 102 -21.48 -6.84 2.32
N PRO A 103 -21.44 -6.27 3.53
CA PRO A 103 -20.17 -5.84 4.17
C PRO A 103 -19.12 -6.94 4.30
N ALA A 104 -19.53 -8.17 4.62
CA ALA A 104 -18.62 -9.33 4.69
C ALA A 104 -17.98 -9.65 3.33
N GLU A 105 -18.70 -9.40 2.24
CA GLU A 105 -18.20 -9.61 0.88
C GLU A 105 -17.16 -8.55 0.49
N VAL A 106 -17.28 -7.30 1.00
CA VAL A 106 -16.25 -6.28 0.83
C VAL A 106 -14.92 -6.75 1.45
N ALA A 107 -14.98 -7.29 2.67
CA ALA A 107 -13.81 -7.84 3.33
C ALA A 107 -13.19 -8.99 2.53
N ARG A 108 -14.02 -9.92 2.02
CA ARG A 108 -13.59 -11.07 1.21
C ARG A 108 -12.92 -10.64 -0.10
N VAL A 109 -13.50 -9.67 -0.80
CA VAL A 109 -12.95 -9.13 -2.05
C VAL A 109 -11.63 -8.41 -1.77
N HIS A 110 -11.59 -7.54 -0.75
CA HIS A 110 -10.41 -6.77 -0.42
C HIS A 110 -9.24 -7.65 0.07
N SER A 111 -9.50 -8.68 0.89
CA SER A 111 -8.47 -9.60 1.36
C SER A 111 -8.05 -10.64 0.32
N GLY A 112 -8.97 -11.04 -0.56
CA GLY A 112 -8.70 -12.01 -1.63
C GLY A 112 -7.87 -11.44 -2.78
N ALA A 113 -7.85 -10.12 -2.95
CA ALA A 113 -7.04 -9.45 -3.97
C ALA A 113 -5.55 -9.43 -3.57
N GLU A 114 -4.68 -9.65 -4.56
CA GLU A 114 -3.27 -9.38 -4.42
C GLU A 114 -3.01 -7.91 -4.76
N HIS A 115 -2.57 -7.15 -3.77
CA HIS A 115 -2.32 -5.72 -3.93
C HIS A 115 -0.85 -5.45 -4.18
N ARG A 116 -0.59 -4.32 -4.83
CA ARG A 116 0.77 -3.87 -5.11
C ARG A 116 0.89 -2.38 -4.86
N VAL A 117 1.95 -1.98 -4.17
CA VAL A 117 2.26 -0.56 -3.96
C VAL A 117 2.68 0.05 -5.30
N ALA A 118 1.82 0.87 -5.88
CA ALA A 118 2.07 1.59 -7.12
C ALA A 118 3.12 2.69 -6.92
N PHE A 119 2.93 3.49 -5.88
CA PHE A 119 3.83 4.57 -5.48
C PHE A 119 3.58 4.92 -4.01
N CYS A 120 4.50 5.66 -3.42
CA CYS A 120 4.38 6.22 -2.08
C CYS A 120 4.31 7.74 -2.17
N GLY A 121 3.61 8.37 -1.23
CA GLY A 121 3.44 9.83 -1.22
C GLY A 121 2.49 10.25 -0.12
N PHE A 122 2.08 11.52 -0.09
CA PHE A 122 1.20 12.13 0.93
C PHE A 122 1.79 12.22 2.35
N ALA A 123 2.26 11.11 2.91
CA ALA A 123 2.94 11.06 4.20
C ALA A 123 3.96 9.91 4.23
N PRO A 124 5.01 9.99 5.08
CA PRO A 124 5.94 8.87 5.28
C PRO A 124 5.20 7.58 5.63
N GLY A 125 5.42 6.53 4.84
CA GLY A 125 4.78 5.22 4.99
C GLY A 125 3.40 5.06 4.34
N PHE A 126 2.83 6.09 3.70
CA PHE A 126 1.59 5.95 2.94
C PHE A 126 1.90 5.43 1.53
N GLY A 127 1.47 4.18 1.28
CA GLY A 127 1.51 3.55 -0.03
C GLY A 127 0.15 3.60 -0.71
N TYR A 128 0.15 3.90 -2.01
CA TYR A 128 -1.03 3.75 -2.87
C TYR A 128 -0.98 2.36 -3.48
N LEU A 129 -1.91 1.48 -3.11
CA LEU A 129 -1.93 0.11 -3.58
C LEU A 129 -3.00 -0.11 -4.65
N THR A 130 -2.69 -0.89 -5.67
CA THR A 130 -3.60 -1.29 -6.76
C THR A 130 -3.72 -2.81 -6.80
N GLY A 131 -4.76 -3.35 -7.45
CA GLY A 131 -4.88 -4.81 -7.67
C GLY A 131 -6.31 -5.36 -7.62
N MET A 132 -7.28 -4.56 -7.17
CA MET A 132 -8.67 -5.01 -7.04
C MET A 132 -9.42 -5.10 -8.38
N GLY A 133 -8.98 -4.40 -9.42
CA GLY A 133 -9.66 -4.35 -10.72
C GLY A 133 -10.76 -3.29 -10.81
N GLU A 134 -11.11 -2.91 -12.04
CA GLU A 134 -11.93 -1.72 -12.33
C GLU A 134 -13.33 -1.75 -11.73
N ARG A 135 -13.93 -2.95 -11.62
CA ARG A 135 -15.26 -3.15 -11.02
C ARG A 135 -15.34 -2.66 -9.58
N TYR A 136 -14.23 -2.68 -8.85
CA TYR A 136 -14.19 -2.35 -7.42
C TYR A 136 -13.68 -0.94 -7.14
N HIS A 137 -13.55 -0.11 -8.18
CA HIS A 137 -13.22 1.29 -8.00
C HIS A 137 -14.35 2.01 -7.26
N VAL A 138 -14.01 2.79 -6.24
CA VAL A 138 -14.98 3.58 -5.46
C VAL A 138 -14.66 5.06 -5.53
N PRO A 139 -15.65 5.96 -5.67
CA PRO A 139 -15.38 7.38 -5.65
C PRO A 139 -14.84 7.84 -4.29
N ARG A 140 -14.10 8.95 -4.29
CA ARG A 140 -13.79 9.68 -3.06
C ARG A 140 -15.09 10.27 -2.49
N ARG A 141 -15.11 10.50 -1.18
CA ARG A 141 -16.18 11.25 -0.54
C ARG A 141 -16.23 12.67 -1.10
N ALA A 142 -17.45 13.18 -1.29
CA ALA A 142 -17.69 14.54 -1.76
C ALA A 142 -17.12 15.59 -0.79
N THR A 143 -17.19 15.32 0.52
CA THR A 143 -16.61 16.18 1.56
C THR A 143 -15.52 15.39 2.30
N PRO A 144 -14.24 15.81 2.24
CA PRO A 144 -13.17 15.16 2.98
C PRO A 144 -13.40 15.25 4.50
N ARG A 145 -12.98 14.21 5.23
CA ARG A 145 -12.91 14.26 6.68
C ARG A 145 -11.78 15.20 7.11
N THR A 146 -12.04 15.98 8.16
CA THR A 146 -11.01 16.79 8.83
C THR A 146 -9.98 15.92 9.53
N ARG A 147 -10.37 14.71 9.94
CA ARG A 147 -9.51 13.77 10.64
C ARG A 147 -9.87 12.33 10.30
N VAL A 148 -8.89 11.59 9.79
CA VAL A 148 -8.89 10.14 9.61
C VAL A 148 -7.89 9.54 10.61
N PRO A 149 -8.26 8.55 11.43
CA PRO A 149 -7.35 7.93 12.40
C PRO A 149 -6.15 7.24 11.74
N ALA A 150 -5.02 7.19 12.45
CA ALA A 150 -3.88 6.36 12.06
C ALA A 150 -4.28 4.88 12.04
N GLY A 151 -3.73 4.11 11.09
CA GLY A 151 -4.08 2.71 10.85
C GLY A 151 -5.36 2.49 10.07
N SER A 152 -6.07 3.55 9.64
CA SER A 152 -7.27 3.39 8.82
C SER A 152 -6.93 2.81 7.45
N VAL A 153 -7.61 1.73 7.06
CA VAL A 153 -7.56 1.13 5.73
C VAL A 153 -8.69 1.73 4.90
N ALA A 154 -8.36 2.24 3.73
CA ALA A 154 -9.30 3.03 2.94
C ALA A 154 -9.18 2.80 1.43
N LEU A 155 -10.26 3.12 0.71
CA LEU A 155 -10.38 2.99 -0.73
C LEU A 155 -10.68 4.34 -1.41
N ALA A 156 -10.07 4.58 -2.57
CA ALA A 156 -10.40 5.68 -3.47
C ALA A 156 -9.93 5.43 -4.91
N GLY A 157 -10.86 5.51 -5.85
CA GLY A 157 -10.67 5.16 -7.25
C GLY A 157 -10.08 3.76 -7.38
N PRO A 158 -8.96 3.59 -8.11
CA PRO A 158 -8.28 2.30 -8.24
C PRO A 158 -7.43 1.91 -7.02
N TYR A 159 -7.36 2.77 -6.01
CA TYR A 159 -6.39 2.64 -4.93
C TYR A 159 -7.03 2.14 -3.63
N THR A 160 -6.31 1.25 -2.95
CA THR A 160 -6.42 1.02 -1.51
C THR A 160 -5.18 1.57 -0.82
N GLY A 161 -5.27 1.91 0.47
CA GLY A 161 -4.21 2.57 1.20
C GLY A 161 -4.44 2.50 2.69
N ILE A 162 -3.35 2.67 3.45
CA ILE A 162 -3.39 2.68 4.90
C ILE A 162 -2.83 4.02 5.37
N TYR A 163 -3.58 4.73 6.21
CA TYR A 163 -3.14 5.99 6.79
C TYR A 163 -2.08 5.75 7.88
N PRO A 164 -0.80 6.12 7.69
CA PRO A 164 0.25 5.85 8.69
C PRO A 164 0.11 6.72 9.94
N ARG A 165 -0.53 7.89 9.81
CA ARG A 165 -0.75 8.87 10.87
C ARG A 165 -2.13 9.52 10.71
N SER A 166 -2.59 10.17 11.77
CA SER A 166 -3.84 10.93 11.73
C SER A 166 -3.71 12.12 10.77
N SER A 167 -4.59 12.21 9.77
CA SER A 167 -4.58 13.28 8.76
C SER A 167 -5.98 13.55 8.21
N PRO A 168 -6.26 14.72 7.61
CA PRO A 168 -7.47 14.88 6.81
C PRO A 168 -7.46 13.93 5.60
N GLY A 169 -8.63 13.50 5.14
CA GLY A 169 -8.73 12.51 4.06
C GLY A 169 -10.16 12.28 3.57
N GLY A 170 -10.31 12.09 2.26
CA GLY A 170 -11.60 11.86 1.60
C GLY A 170 -11.79 10.43 1.07
N TRP A 171 -10.99 9.47 1.53
CA TRP A 171 -11.11 8.07 1.12
C TRP A 171 -12.19 7.36 1.94
N GLN A 172 -12.79 6.33 1.36
CA GLN A 172 -13.80 5.51 2.01
C GLN A 172 -13.12 4.54 2.97
N LEU A 173 -13.39 4.66 4.27
CA LEU A 173 -12.75 3.87 5.33
C LEU A 173 -13.44 2.51 5.46
N ILE A 174 -12.72 1.42 5.20
CA ILE A 174 -13.26 0.05 5.20
C ILE A 174 -12.78 -0.79 6.38
N GLY A 175 -11.73 -0.37 7.08
CA GLY A 175 -11.21 -1.09 8.25
C GLY A 175 -10.07 -0.37 8.95
N THR A 176 -9.47 -1.06 9.90
CA THR A 176 -8.34 -0.59 10.70
C THR A 176 -7.26 -1.68 10.83
N THR A 177 -6.01 -1.26 10.91
CA THR A 177 -4.86 -2.13 11.17
C THR A 177 -3.96 -1.54 12.25
N ARG A 178 -3.27 -2.43 12.97
CA ARG A 178 -2.21 -2.06 13.94
C ARG A 178 -0.81 -2.15 13.34
N ALA A 179 -0.69 -2.48 12.06
CA ALA A 179 0.59 -2.61 11.38
C ALA A 179 1.39 -1.29 11.38
N ARG A 180 2.68 -1.37 11.71
CA ARG A 180 3.60 -0.23 11.66
C ARG A 180 4.18 -0.07 10.24
N LEU A 181 3.60 0.86 9.48
CA LEU A 181 3.99 1.13 8.09
C LEU A 181 5.34 1.85 7.98
N TRP A 182 5.71 2.61 9.00
CA TRP A 182 6.99 3.32 9.09
C TRP A 182 7.65 3.00 10.42
N ASP A 183 8.90 2.56 10.35
CA ASP A 183 9.71 2.23 11.52
C ASP A 183 11.16 2.64 11.23
N MET A 184 11.74 3.52 12.06
CA MET A 184 13.11 4.02 11.83
C MET A 184 14.16 2.98 12.20
N ASP A 185 13.79 1.96 12.98
CA ASP A 185 14.70 0.90 13.42
C ASP A 185 14.71 -0.31 12.46
N ARG A 186 13.95 -0.23 11.35
CA ARG A 186 13.84 -1.26 10.32
C ARG A 186 14.54 -0.81 9.03
N GLU A 187 15.21 -1.73 8.33
CA GLU A 187 15.74 -1.51 6.97
C GLU A 187 15.03 -2.45 5.97
N PRO A 188 14.23 -1.92 5.02
CA PRO A 188 13.88 -0.50 4.83
C PRO A 188 12.85 0.01 5.86
N ALA A 189 12.94 1.30 6.18
CA ALA A 189 12.08 1.93 7.18
C ALA A 189 10.59 1.88 6.79
N ALA A 190 10.30 2.04 5.50
CA ALA A 190 8.98 1.86 4.93
C ALA A 190 8.65 0.37 4.74
N LEU A 191 7.57 -0.09 5.36
CA LEU A 191 7.03 -1.44 5.12
C LEU A 191 6.53 -1.59 3.67
N LEU A 192 6.00 -0.48 3.12
CA LEU A 192 5.34 -0.42 1.84
C LEU A 192 6.19 0.38 0.86
N ALA A 193 7.23 -0.21 0.30
CA ALA A 193 8.01 0.43 -0.77
C ALA A 193 7.32 0.22 -2.14
N PRO A 194 7.47 1.13 -3.12
CA PRO A 194 6.91 0.92 -4.46
C PRO A 194 7.36 -0.41 -5.06
N GLY A 195 6.41 -1.18 -5.59
CA GLY A 195 6.64 -2.53 -6.09
C GLY A 195 6.35 -3.66 -5.09
N THR A 196 6.21 -3.36 -3.80
CA THR A 196 5.91 -4.35 -2.75
C THR A 196 4.56 -5.03 -2.99
N ARG A 197 4.54 -6.36 -2.86
CA ARG A 197 3.32 -7.18 -2.90
C ARG A 197 2.69 -7.21 -1.52
N VAL A 198 1.39 -6.96 -1.44
CA VAL A 198 0.66 -6.85 -0.18
C VAL A 198 -0.60 -7.70 -0.24
N ARG A 199 -0.88 -8.42 0.85
CA ARG A 199 -2.15 -9.10 1.06
C ARG A 199 -2.73 -8.65 2.39
N PHE A 200 -4.00 -8.26 2.39
CA PHE A 200 -4.70 -7.96 3.62
C PHE A 200 -5.31 -9.24 4.19
N VAL A 201 -5.09 -9.49 5.46
CA VAL A 201 -5.60 -10.67 6.17
C VAL A 201 -6.67 -10.19 7.14
N PRO A 202 -7.94 -10.64 7.02
CA PRO A 202 -8.97 -10.29 7.99
C PRO A 202 -8.56 -10.79 9.38
N GLU A 203 -8.57 -9.92 10.39
CA GLU A 203 -8.52 -10.34 11.78
C GLU A 203 -9.90 -10.90 12.15
N GLU A 204 -9.94 -12.10 12.74
CA GLU A 204 -11.17 -12.57 13.37
C GLU A 204 -11.48 -11.62 14.53
N THR A 205 -12.62 -10.92 14.43
CA THR A 205 -13.20 -10.29 15.60
C THR A 205 -13.60 -11.43 16.54
N GLU A 206 -12.90 -11.57 17.66
CA GLU A 206 -13.48 -12.19 18.84
C GLU A 206 -14.71 -11.34 19.22
N ASP A 207 -15.84 -11.63 18.59
CA ASP A 207 -17.14 -11.12 18.98
C ASP A 207 -17.44 -11.73 20.35
N GLY A 208 -17.00 -11.03 21.39
CA GLY A 208 -17.28 -11.33 22.78
C GLY A 208 -18.78 -11.28 23.03
N CYS A 209 -19.44 -12.43 22.87
CA CYS A 209 -20.77 -12.68 23.40
C CYS A 209 -20.83 -14.05 24.09
N GLY A 210 -20.44 -14.05 25.38
CA GLY A 210 -21.09 -14.75 26.48
C GLY A 210 -21.13 -16.27 26.51
N GLY A 211 -20.47 -16.86 27.52
CA GLY A 211 -20.97 -18.12 28.09
C GLY A 211 -19.98 -18.90 28.94
N GLY A 212 -20.12 -18.78 30.27
CA GLY A 212 -19.82 -19.89 31.16
C GLY A 212 -18.58 -19.73 32.03
N ALA A 213 -18.79 -19.11 33.19
CA ALA A 213 -17.99 -19.40 34.36
C ALA A 213 -17.74 -20.91 34.50
N ARG A 214 -16.47 -21.31 34.56
CA ARG A 214 -16.07 -22.48 35.34
C ARG A 214 -15.07 -21.98 36.36
N THR A 215 -15.65 -21.70 37.53
CA THR A 215 -15.02 -21.78 38.85
C THR A 215 -13.92 -22.85 38.85
N ALA A 216 -12.69 -22.41 39.06
CA ALA A 216 -11.65 -23.26 39.57
C ALA A 216 -12.02 -23.68 41.00
N PRO A 217 -12.02 -24.98 41.36
CA PRO A 217 -11.94 -25.34 42.76
C PRO A 217 -10.48 -25.18 43.22
N ALA A 218 -10.31 -24.35 44.25
CA ALA A 218 -9.09 -24.25 45.01
C ALA A 218 -8.93 -25.49 45.91
N SER A 219 -7.72 -26.08 45.88
CA SER A 219 -6.94 -26.73 46.97
C SER A 219 -7.64 -27.72 47.93
N ALA A 220 -7.10 -28.85 48.40
CA ALA A 220 -5.75 -29.44 48.51
C ALA A 220 -5.95 -30.88 49.08
N PRO A 221 -5.04 -31.46 49.90
CA PRO A 221 -3.72 -32.07 49.64
C PRO A 221 -3.75 -33.61 49.84
N SER A 222 -2.64 -34.32 49.61
CA SER A 222 -2.13 -35.41 50.49
C SER A 222 -0.91 -36.14 49.90
N VAL A 223 0.00 -36.48 50.80
CA VAL A 223 1.31 -37.14 50.69
C VAL A 223 1.16 -38.66 50.96
N GLN A 224 2.18 -39.47 50.57
CA GLN A 224 2.48 -40.90 50.87
C GLN A 224 1.79 -41.96 49.98
N GLY A 225 2.43 -43.02 49.48
CA GLY A 225 3.80 -43.56 49.66
C GLY A 225 4.05 -44.82 48.80
N ASP A 226 5.30 -45.29 48.85
CA ASP A 226 5.89 -46.61 48.50
C ASP A 226 5.70 -47.25 47.11
N ALA A 227 6.83 -47.36 46.40
CA ALA A 227 7.50 -48.66 46.13
C ALA A 227 9.02 -48.46 45.98
#